data_AF-A0A0S2JZ93-F1
#
_entry.id   AF-A0A0S2JZ93-F1
#
_cell.length_a   1.000
_cell.length_b   1.000
_cell.length_c   1.000
_cell.angle_alpha   90.00
_cell.angle_beta   90.00
_cell.angle_gamma   90.00
#
_symmetry.space_group_name_H-M   'P 1'
#
loop_
_entity.id
_entity.type
_entity.pdbx_description
1 polymer ?
#
loop_
_entity_poly.entity_id
_entity_poly.type
_entity_poly.pdbx_seq_one_letter_code
_entity_poly.pdbx_strand_id
1 'polypeptide(L)' 'MDHLQAHEYLISKPETTVNQPFGEGVDVYKVKGKMFATLALGKMGKGTETNPHWWMNLGRVDLCCVFLQLRVGYLG' A
#
# COMPACT_ATOMS: atom_id res chain seq x y z
N MET A 1 -5.04 7.61 -10.36
CA MET A 1 -3.93 7.58 -9.38
C MET A 1 -2.98 6.52 -9.86
N ASP A 2 -1.74 6.90 -10.18
CA ASP A 2 -0.73 5.93 -10.63
C ASP A 2 -0.30 5.02 -9.47
N HIS A 3 0.12 3.80 -9.80
CA HIS A 3 0.63 2.85 -8.81
C HIS A 3 1.80 3.41 -7.99
N LEU A 4 2.64 4.27 -8.59
CA LEU A 4 3.72 4.99 -7.91
C LEU A 4 3.18 5.94 -6.83
N GLN A 5 2.17 6.75 -7.17
CA GLN A 5 1.54 7.66 -6.21
C GLN A 5 0.86 6.89 -5.07
N ALA A 6 0.25 5.74 -5.37
CA ALA A 6 -0.34 4.87 -4.35
C ALA A 6 0.73 4.26 -3.44
N HIS A 7 1.86 3.80 -4.00
CA HIS A 7 3.01 3.31 -3.25
C HIS A 7 3.57 4.38 -2.32
N GLU A 8 3.88 5.57 -2.84
CA GLU A 8 4.38 6.72 -2.09
C GLU A 8 3.43 7.10 -0.95
N TYR A 9 2.13 7.15 -1.22
CA TYR A 9 1.13 7.43 -0.20
C TYR A 9 1.14 6.40 0.94
N LEU A 10 1.31 5.11 0.61
CA LEU A 10 1.33 4.05 1.59
C LEU A 10 2.60 4.07 2.45
N ILE A 11 3.78 4.26 1.85
CA ILE A 11 5.05 4.32 2.57
C ILE A 11 5.25 5.64 3.34
N SER A 12 4.56 6.71 2.94
CA SER A 12 4.60 8.00 3.65
C SER A 12 4.03 7.91 5.08
N LYS A 13 3.28 6.84 5.37
CA LYS A 13 2.72 6.60 6.70
C LYS A 13 3.84 6.14 7.65
N PRO A 14 3.90 6.69 8.87
CA PRO A 14 4.92 6.31 9.84
C PRO A 14 4.82 4.81 10.19
N GLU A 15 5.98 4.21 10.45
CA GLU A 15 6.10 2.78 10.80
C GLU A 15 5.58 1.80 9.73
N THR A 16 5.52 2.25 8.47
CA THR A 16 5.16 1.40 7.34
C THR A 16 6.35 0.60 6.85
N THR A 17 6.10 -0.67 6.58
CA THR A 17 7.04 -1.62 5.98
C THR A 17 6.38 -2.27 4.77
N VAL A 18 7.16 -2.48 3.71
CA VAL A 18 6.71 -3.16 2.50
C VAL A 18 7.47 -4.47 2.33
N ASN A 19 6.76 -5.55 2.06
CA ASN A 19 7.35 -6.86 1.81
C ASN A 19 6.55 -7.59 0.72
N GLN A 20 7.20 -8.53 0.02
CA GLN A 20 6.57 -9.35 -1.02
C GLN A 20 6.53 -10.84 -0.61
N PRO A 21 5.72 -11.23 0.39
CA PRO A 21 5.63 -12.62 0.82
C PRO A 21 4.91 -13.54 -0.19
N PHE A 22 4.19 -12.98 -1.16
CA PHE A 22 3.37 -13.74 -2.13
C PHE A 22 3.99 -13.87 -3.52
N GLY A 23 5.21 -13.35 -3.73
CA GLY A 23 5.92 -13.38 -5.00
C GLY A 23 6.10 -11.99 -5.65
N GLU A 24 6.87 -11.97 -6.73
CA GLU A 24 7.17 -10.75 -7.49
C GLU A 24 5.89 -10.15 -8.10
N GLY A 25 5.61 -8.88 -7.77
CA GLY A 25 4.44 -8.14 -8.25
C GLY A 25 3.27 -8.07 -7.26
N VAL A 26 3.43 -8.54 -6.02
CA VAL A 26 2.47 -8.37 -4.93
C VAL A 26 3.15 -7.73 -3.71
N ASP A 27 2.96 -6.41 -3.57
CA ASP A 27 3.47 -5.65 -2.43
C ASP A 27 2.48 -5.69 -1.28
N VAL A 28 2.99 -6.02 -0.08
CA VAL A 28 2.20 -6.07 1.15
C VAL A 28 2.71 -4.98 2.08
N TYR A 29 1.84 -4.04 2.41
CA TYR A 29 2.11 -2.94 3.33
C TYR A 29 1.63 -3.29 4.73
N LYS A 30 2.53 -3.14 5.69
CA LYS A 30 2.31 -3.43 7.10
C LYS A 30 2.67 -2.22 7.94
N VAL A 31 1.86 -1.93 8.94
CA VAL A 31 2.15 -0.95 9.98
C VAL A 31 2.27 -1.69 11.30
N LYS A 32 3.36 -1.49 12.05
CA LYS A 32 3.62 -2.22 13.32
C LYS A 32 3.48 -3.75 13.19
N GLY A 33 3.86 -4.31 12.04
CA GLY A 33 3.74 -5.74 11.75
C GLY A 33 2.33 -6.23 11.37
N LYS A 34 1.30 -5.36 11.38
CA LYS A 34 -0.05 -5.69 10.91
C LYS A 34 -0.25 -5.23 9.47
N MET A 35 -0.71 -6.13 8.61
CA MET A 35 -1.04 -5.84 7.21
C MET A 35 -2.24 -4.88 7.14
N PHE A 36 -2.11 -3.81 6.36
CA PHE A 36 -3.19 -2.85 6.12
C PHE A 36 -3.49 -2.61 4.65
N ALA A 37 -2.53 -2.85 3.75
CA ALA A 37 -2.79 -2.78 2.33
C ALA A 37 -2.00 -3.85 1.58
N THR A 38 -2.53 -4.28 0.45
CA THR A 38 -1.80 -5.05 -0.55
C THR A 38 -1.99 -4.38 -1.91
N LEU A 39 -0.91 -4.30 -2.69
CA LEU A 39 -0.90 -3.79 -4.05
C LEU A 39 -0.42 -4.92 -4.95
N ALA A 40 -1.30 -5.42 -5.82
CA ALA A 40 -1.02 -6.50 -6.73
C ALA A 40 -1.21 -6.04 -8.17
N LEU A 41 -0.28 -6.42 -9.03
CA LEU A 41 -0.44 -6.26 -10.48
C LEU A 41 -1.37 -7.35 -11.00
N GLY A 42 -2.57 -6.99 -11.45
CA GLY A 42 -3.51 -7.94 -12.02
C GLY A 42 -2.98 -8.46 -13.36
N LYS A 43 -2.42 -9.68 -13.38
CA LYS A 43 -2.20 -10.41 -14.64
C LYS A 43 -3.53 -11.00 -15.11
N MET A 44 -4.43 -10.19 -15.63
CA MET A 44 -5.58 -10.73 -16.36
C MET A 44 -5.08 -11.23 -17.71
N GLY A 45 -5.40 -12.50 -18.00
CA GLY A 45 -4.64 -13.35 -18.91
C GLY A 45 -4.58 -12.90 -20.36
N LYS A 46 -3.51 -13.31 -21.05
CA LYS A 46 -3.31 -13.41 -22.52
C LYS A 46 -4.28 -12.60 -23.40
N GLY A 47 -4.33 -11.30 -23.18
CA GLY A 47 -5.09 -10.36 -23.98
C GLY A 47 -4.29 -9.07 -24.00
N THR A 48 -4.09 -8.52 -25.17
CA THR A 48 -3.36 -7.29 -25.46
C THR A 48 -4.05 -6.07 -24.85
N GLU A 49 -4.03 -5.95 -23.52
CA GLU A 49 -4.50 -4.76 -22.82
C GLU A 49 -3.28 -3.90 -22.44
N THR A 50 -3.16 -2.76 -23.10
CA THR A 50 -2.03 -1.82 -23.01
C THR A 50 -1.90 -1.15 -21.65
N ASN A 51 -2.85 -1.36 -20.73
CA ASN A 51 -2.91 -0.69 -19.43
C ASN A 51 -2.89 -1.71 -18.29
N PRO A 52 -1.74 -1.88 -17.59
CA PRO A 52 -1.68 -2.73 -16.41
C PRO A 52 -2.66 -2.24 -15.35
N HIS A 53 -3.67 -3.04 -15.03
CA HIS A 53 -4.62 -2.73 -13.98
C HIS A 53 -4.05 -3.16 -12.62
N TRP A 54 -3.87 -2.19 -11.72
CA TRP A 54 -3.40 -2.43 -10.37
C TRP A 54 -4.58 -2.65 -9.43
N TRP A 55 -4.52 -3.71 -8.64
CA TRP A 55 -5.50 -3.99 -7.61
C TRP A 55 -4.92 -3.69 -6.24
N MET A 56 -5.67 -2.90 -5.48
CA MET A 56 -5.29 -2.53 -4.13
C MET A 56 -6.38 -2.97 -3.16
N ASN A 57 -6.01 -3.80 -2.19
CA ASN A 57 -6.90 -4.19 -1.11
C ASN A 57 -6.50 -3.43 0.15
N LEU A 58 -7.43 -2.68 0.73
CA LEU A 58 -7.26 -1.89 1.95
C LEU A 58 -7.98 -2.59 3.10
N GLY A 59 -7.20 -3.08 4.06
CA GLY A 59 -7.70 -3.53 5.35
C GLY A 59 -7.97 -2.35 6.28
N ARG A 60 -9.02 -2.46 7.11
CA ARG A 60 -9.25 -1.54 8.24
C ARG A 60 -8.17 -1.79 9.29
N VAL A 61 -7.00 -1.18 9.12
CA VAL A 61 -6.10 -0.96 10.25
C VAL A 61 -6.37 0.44 10.73
N ASP A 62 -6.84 0.54 11.98
CA ASP A 62 -7.19 1.75 12.72
C ASP A 62 -6.52 2.99 12.16
N LEU A 63 -7.19 3.59 11.18
CA LEU A 63 -6.70 4.77 10.45
C LEU A 63 -6.44 5.91 11.43
N CYS A 64 -7.13 5.87 12.58
CA CYS A 64 -6.97 6.75 13.72
C CYS A 64 -5.52 6.78 14.23
N CYS A 65 -4.82 5.64 14.34
CA CYS A 65 -3.45 5.61 14.85
C CYS A 65 -2.45 6.22 13.86
N VAL A 66 -2.65 5.95 12.56
CA VAL A 66 -1.79 6.50 11.49
C VAL A 66 -2.00 8.01 11.32
N PHE A 67 -3.23 8.49 11.46
CA PHE A 67 -3.54 9.92 11.38
C PHE A 67 -3.14 10.69 12.65
N LEU A 68 -3.12 10.03 13.81
CA LEU A 68 -2.72 10.68 15.06
C LEU A 68 -1.22 10.99 15.10
N GLN A 69 -0.35 10.14 14.54
CA GLN A 69 1.09 10.46 14.44
C GLN A 69 1.37 11.64 13.50
N LEU A 70 0.59 11.82 12.43
CA LEU A 70 0.72 12.96 11.51
C LEU A 70 0.33 14.32 12.15
N ARG A 71 -0.54 14.34 13.17
CA ARG A 71 -0.81 15.58 13.93
C ARG A 71 0.21 15.89 15.01
N VAL A 72 0.93 14.90 15.53
CA VAL A 72 1.93 15.14 16.59
C VAL A 72 3.28 15.58 16.01
N GLY A 73 3.62 15.18 14.78
CA GLY A 73 4.89 15.53 14.13
C GLY A 73 4.96 16.93 13.49
N TYR A 74 3.85 17.67 13.38
CA TYR A 74 3.80 19.00 12.74
C TYR A 74 3.66 20.16 13.74
N LEU A 75 3.82 19.88 15.04
CA LEU A 75 3.75 20.87 16.12
C LEU A 75 5.04 20.94 16.95
N GLY A 76 6.18 20.62 16.35
CA GLY A 76 7.52 20.72 16.94
C GLY A 76 8.42 21.61 16.11
#